data_AF-A0A8J4LKH9-F1
#
_entry.id   AF-A0A8J4LKH9-F1
#
_cell.length_a   1.000
_cell.length_b   1.000
_cell.length_c   1.000
_cell.angle_alpha   90.00
_cell.angle_beta   90.00
_cell.angle_gamma   90.00
#
_symmetry.space_group_name_H-M   'P 1'
#
loop_
_entity.id
_entity.type
_entity.pdbx_description
1 polymer ?
#
loop_
_entity_poly.entity_id
_entity_poly.type
_entity_poly.pdbx_seq_one_letter_code
_entity_poly.pdbx_strand_id
1 'polypeptide(L)'
;MRRKKHKQTRRATNYYRINYGFHEPYKVLLDGNFIHAMKAMNLSDLDVHLPKLLGATCKLYTTKCVTRELRSLGREFSAAAAAARSFTLHKCDHEQCGGGG
;
A
#
# COMPACT_ATOMS: atom_id res chain seq x y z
N MET A 1 -8.24 -7.62 -23.96
CA MET A 1 -8.06 -6.29 -23.29
C MET A 1 -7.09 -6.27 -22.07
N ARG A 2 -6.48 -7.39 -21.66
CA ARG A 2 -5.52 -7.45 -20.54
C ARG A 2 -4.14 -6.84 -20.81
N ARG A 3 -3.64 -6.94 -22.06
CA ARG A 3 -2.33 -6.39 -22.48
C ARG A 3 -2.31 -4.86 -22.60
N LYS A 4 -3.45 -4.22 -22.86
CA LYS A 4 -3.54 -2.74 -22.96
C LYS A 4 -3.31 -2.06 -21.60
N LYS A 5 -3.86 -2.63 -20.51
CA LYS A 5 -3.67 -2.11 -19.13
C LYS A 5 -2.20 -2.14 -18.70
N HIS A 6 -1.51 -3.27 -18.84
CA HIS A 6 -0.07 -3.35 -18.55
C HIS A 6 0.76 -2.36 -19.38
N LYS A 7 0.40 -2.15 -20.66
CA LYS A 7 1.09 -1.17 -21.51
C LYS A 7 0.90 0.26 -20.99
N GLN A 8 -0.28 0.61 -20.48
CA GLN A 8 -0.56 1.92 -19.89
C GLN A 8 0.18 2.10 -18.56
N THR A 9 0.11 1.11 -17.66
CA THR A 9 0.85 1.16 -16.38
C THR A 9 2.34 1.31 -16.61
N ARG A 10 2.94 0.51 -17.51
CA ARG A 10 4.37 0.62 -17.84
C ARG A 10 4.75 2.00 -18.41
N ARG A 11 3.89 2.62 -19.22
CA ARG A 11 4.11 3.99 -19.72
C ARG A 11 4.08 5.01 -18.59
N ALA A 12 3.13 4.90 -17.67
CA ALA A 12 3.05 5.78 -16.50
C ALA A 12 4.27 5.62 -15.59
N THR A 13 4.65 4.39 -15.25
CA THR A 13 5.86 4.11 -14.46
C THR A 13 7.11 4.68 -15.13
N ASN A 14 7.26 4.51 -16.44
CA ASN A 14 8.41 5.05 -17.17
C ASN A 14 8.44 6.59 -17.20
N TYR A 15 7.28 7.23 -17.28
CA TYR A 15 7.16 8.68 -17.18
C TYR A 15 7.65 9.18 -15.82
N TYR A 16 7.24 8.54 -14.72
CA TYR A 16 7.72 8.91 -13.37
C TYR A 16 9.20 8.60 -13.14
N ARG A 17 9.70 7.49 -13.71
CA ARG A 17 11.13 7.15 -13.68
C ARG A 17 11.99 8.22 -14.37
N ILE A 18 11.63 8.62 -15.58
CA ILE A 18 12.43 9.55 -16.40
C ILE A 18 12.32 10.99 -15.88
N ASN A 19 11.10 11.45 -15.58
CA ASN A 19 10.87 12.87 -15.28
C ASN A 19 11.02 13.22 -13.80
N TYR A 20 10.81 12.26 -12.90
CA TYR A 20 10.82 12.50 -11.45
C TYR A 20 11.88 11.66 -10.71
N GLY A 21 12.70 10.88 -11.43
CA GLY A 21 13.76 10.08 -10.83
C GLY A 21 13.24 9.01 -9.88
N PHE A 22 12.12 8.36 -10.19
CA PHE A 22 11.65 7.21 -9.43
C PHE A 22 12.58 6.01 -9.71
N HIS A 23 13.16 5.45 -8.66
CA HIS A 23 14.06 4.30 -8.75
C HIS A 23 13.48 3.09 -8.01
N GLU A 24 13.81 1.90 -8.52
CA GLU A 24 13.50 0.66 -7.86
C GLU A 24 14.39 0.44 -6.62
N PRO A 25 13.88 -0.20 -5.55
CA PRO A 25 12.51 -0.69 -5.39
C PRO A 25 11.52 0.44 -5.09
N TYR A 26 10.37 0.45 -5.77
CA TYR A 26 9.34 1.47 -5.58
C TYR A 26 8.73 1.36 -4.19
N LYS A 27 8.63 2.50 -3.50
CA LYS A 27 8.00 2.60 -2.18
C LYS A 27 6.51 2.83 -2.40
N VAL A 28 5.68 1.85 -2.09
CA VAL A 28 4.23 1.92 -2.25
C VAL A 28 3.60 2.09 -0.88
N LEU A 29 2.88 3.20 -0.68
CA LEU A 29 2.10 3.44 0.53
C LEU A 29 0.70 2.84 0.36
N LEU A 30 0.28 2.03 1.33
CA LEU A 30 -1.01 1.37 1.37
C LEU A 30 -1.94 2.07 2.37
N ASP A 31 -3.15 2.35 1.90
CA ASP A 31 -4.24 2.92 2.68
C ASP A 31 -5.12 1.84 3.34
N GLY A 32 -5.89 2.22 4.36
CA GLY A 32 -6.73 1.30 5.13
C GLY A 32 -7.82 0.65 4.29
N ASN A 33 -8.46 1.44 3.42
CA ASN A 33 -9.47 0.95 2.49
C ASN A 33 -8.90 -0.10 1.53
N PHE A 34 -7.67 0.12 1.05
CA PHE A 34 -6.99 -0.82 0.16
C PHE A 34 -6.68 -2.14 0.88
N ILE A 35 -6.16 -2.07 2.10
CA ILE A 35 -5.86 -3.27 2.92
C ILE A 35 -7.14 -4.04 3.23
N HIS A 36 -8.24 -3.35 3.54
CA HIS A 36 -9.53 -3.99 3.79
C HIS A 36 -10.09 -4.67 2.54
N ALA A 37 -10.11 -3.98 1.39
CA ALA A 37 -10.57 -4.54 0.13
C ALA A 37 -9.72 -5.75 -0.31
N MET A 38 -8.40 -5.66 -0.16
CA MET A 38 -7.48 -6.76 -0.42
C MET A 38 -7.81 -7.98 0.45
N LYS A 39 -8.07 -7.75 1.75
CA LYS A 39 -8.42 -8.83 2.67
C LYS A 39 -9.75 -9.47 2.30
N ALA A 40 -10.77 -8.68 1.92
CA ALA A 40 -12.05 -9.18 1.45
C ALA A 40 -11.93 -10.02 0.17
N MET A 41 -10.96 -9.71 -0.69
CA MET A 41 -10.65 -10.46 -1.92
C MET A 41 -9.69 -11.63 -1.71
N ASN A 42 -9.27 -11.94 -0.47
CA ASN A 42 -8.26 -12.96 -0.15
C ASN A 42 -6.95 -12.84 -0.94
N LEU A 43 -6.54 -11.60 -1.26
CA LEU A 43 -5.28 -11.32 -1.95
C LEU A 43 -4.14 -11.24 -0.92
N SER A 44 -3.67 -12.39 -0.43
CA SER A 44 -2.57 -12.44 0.55
C SER A 44 -1.20 -12.04 -0.02
N ASP A 45 -0.98 -12.21 -1.32
CA ASP A 45 0.35 -12.08 -1.94
C ASP A 45 0.58 -10.73 -2.62
N LEU A 46 0.35 -9.62 -1.90
CA LEU A 46 0.57 -8.27 -2.47
C LEU A 46 2.00 -8.06 -2.96
N ASP A 47 2.97 -8.67 -2.29
CA ASP A 47 4.38 -8.63 -2.69
C ASP A 47 4.64 -9.29 -4.05
N VAL A 48 3.71 -10.11 -4.55
CA VAL A 48 3.77 -10.69 -5.91
C VAL A 48 2.91 -9.88 -6.88
N HIS A 49 1.71 -9.48 -6.45
CA HIS A 49 0.75 -8.79 -7.31
C HIS A 49 1.19 -7.37 -7.69
N LEU A 50 1.74 -6.60 -6.76
CA LEU A 50 2.14 -5.21 -7.00
C LEU A 50 3.36 -5.11 -7.93
N PRO A 51 4.43 -5.90 -7.75
CA PRO A 51 5.53 -5.93 -8.70
C PRO A 51 5.10 -6.36 -10.10
N LYS A 52 4.16 -7.30 -10.21
CA LYS A 52 3.60 -7.72 -11.50
C LYS A 52 2.79 -6.62 -12.17
N LEU A 53 2.06 -5.82 -11.40
CA LEU A 53 1.28 -4.69 -11.90
C LEU A 53 2.19 -3.56 -12.38
N LEU A 54 3.18 -3.17 -11.56
CA LEU A 54 4.07 -2.04 -11.83
C LEU A 54 5.23 -2.41 -12.77
N GLY A 55 5.52 -3.70 -12.93
CA GLY A 55 6.60 -4.23 -13.76
C GLY A 55 7.99 -4.00 -13.17
N ALA A 56 8.09 -3.93 -11.84
CA ALA A 56 9.23 -3.44 -11.09
C ALA A 56 9.21 -3.95 -9.65
N THR A 57 10.36 -4.00 -8.98
CA THR A 57 10.40 -4.38 -7.55
C THR A 57 9.72 -3.32 -6.68
N CYS A 58 8.95 -3.75 -5.69
CA CYS A 58 8.17 -2.87 -4.82
C CYS A 58 8.41 -3.21 -3.35
N LYS A 59 8.41 -2.18 -2.50
CA LYS A 59 8.38 -2.30 -1.03
C LYS A 59 7.10 -1.66 -0.52
N LEU A 60 6.36 -2.42 0.27
CA LEU A 60 5.06 -2.01 0.78
C LEU A 60 5.20 -1.36 2.15
N TYR A 61 4.58 -0.21 2.29
CA TYR A 61 4.57 0.58 3.50
C TYR A 61 3.13 0.90 3.89
N THR A 62 2.89 1.00 5.19
CA THR A 62 1.66 1.58 5.72
C THR A 62 2.00 2.59 6.80
N THR A 63 1.03 3.41 7.22
CA THR A 63 1.24 4.39 8.28
C THR A 63 0.58 3.95 9.57
N LYS A 64 1.08 4.47 10.70
CA LYS A 64 0.41 4.26 11.99
C LYS A 64 -0.98 4.89 12.03
N CYS A 65 -1.21 5.97 11.29
CA CYS A 65 -2.52 6.61 11.16
C CYS A 65 -3.55 5.65 10.57
N VAL A 66 -3.21 4.98 9.46
CA VAL A 66 -4.08 3.98 8.82
C VAL A 66 -4.43 2.84 9.79
N THR A 67 -3.45 2.36 10.55
CA THR A 67 -3.70 1.30 11.55
C THR A 67 -4.64 1.77 12.67
N ARG A 68 -4.57 3.05 13.05
CA ARG A 68 -5.45 3.64 14.06
C ARG A 68 -6.86 3.85 13.52
N GLU A 69 -6.98 4.39 12.31
CA GLU A 69 -8.25 4.59 11.61
C GLU A 69 -9.03 3.27 11.48
N LEU A 70 -8.36 2.20 11.04
CA LEU A 70 -8.97 0.87 10.95
C LEU A 70 -9.43 0.32 12.30
N ARG A 71 -8.77 0.70 13.42
CA ARG A 71 -9.23 0.33 14.76
C ARG A 71 -10.44 1.15 15.21
N SER A 72 -10.49 2.45 14.89
CA SER A 72 -11.62 3.30 15.23
C SER A 72 -12.89 2.96 14.45
N LEU A 73 -12.75 2.42 13.23
CA LEU A 73 -13.88 2.00 12.39
C LEU A 73 -14.61 0.76 12.93
N GLY A 74 -14.05 0.04 13.90
CA GLY A 74 -14.74 -1.01 14.64
C GLY A 74 -14.30 -2.44 14.29
N ARG A 75 -15.06 -3.43 14.81
CA ARG A 75 -14.65 -4.85 14.81
C ARG A 75 -14.55 -5.46 13.41
N GLU A 76 -15.35 -4.99 12.46
CA GLU A 76 -15.34 -5.49 11.07
C GLU A 76 -14.00 -5.25 10.37
N PHE A 77 -13.28 -4.19 10.77
CA PHE A 77 -11.99 -3.82 10.21
C PHE A 77 -10.80 -4.36 11.03
N SER A 78 -11.06 -5.12 12.10
CA SER A 78 -10.02 -5.69 12.98
C SER A 78 -9.05 -6.60 12.20
N ALA A 79 -9.56 -7.40 11.26
CA ALA A 79 -8.73 -8.26 10.41
C ALA A 79 -7.83 -7.44 9.46
N ALA A 80 -8.32 -6.30 8.96
CA ALA A 80 -7.54 -5.38 8.14
C ALA A 80 -6.47 -4.66 8.98
N ALA A 81 -6.80 -4.26 10.22
CA ALA A 81 -5.85 -3.66 11.15
C ALA A 81 -4.74 -4.65 11.55
N ALA A 82 -5.04 -5.94 11.66
CA ALA A 82 -4.05 -6.99 11.89
C ALA A 82 -3.14 -7.18 10.66
N ALA A 83 -3.71 -7.17 9.45
CA ALA A 83 -2.93 -7.23 8.21
C ALA A 83 -2.06 -5.98 8.01
N ALA A 84 -2.52 -4.80 8.42
CA ALA A 84 -1.72 -3.57 8.34
C ALA A 84 -0.40 -3.69 9.13
N ARG A 85 -0.40 -4.44 10.26
CA ARG A 85 0.79 -4.64 11.09
C ARG A 85 1.89 -5.49 10.43
N SER A 86 1.58 -6.30 9.41
CA SER A 86 2.61 -7.09 8.71
C SER A 86 3.43 -6.26 7.73
N PHE A 87 2.95 -5.08 7.32
CA PHE A 87 3.67 -4.20 6.40
C PHE A 87 4.65 -3.28 7.14
N THR A 88 5.63 -2.74 6.40
CA THR A 88 6.62 -1.84 6.99
C THR A 88 5.98 -0.52 7.38
N LEU A 89 6.18 -0.07 8.62
CA LEU A 89 5.62 1.19 9.09
C LEU A 89 6.44 2.39 8.59
N HIS A 90 5.78 3.28 7.86
CA HIS A 90 6.25 4.62 7.58
C HIS A 90 5.87 5.55 8.73
N LYS A 91 6.84 6.30 9.25
CA LYS A 91 6.61 7.24 10.35
C LYS A 91 5.87 8.46 9.81
N CYS A 92 4.77 8.81 10.48
CA CYS A 92 4.07 10.06 10.31
C CYS A 92 4.38 11.00 11.47
N ASP A 93 4.62 12.27 11.20
CA ASP A 93 4.83 13.31 12.22
C ASP A 93 3.52 14.03 12.58
N HIS A 94 2.41 13.29 12.66
CA HIS A 94 1.13 13.85 13.09
C HIS A 94 1.02 13.74 14.61
N GLU A 95 0.57 14.80 15.31
CA GLU A 95 0.39 14.76 16.78
C GLU A 95 -0.53 13.61 17.22
N GLN A 96 -1.50 13.26 16.36
CA GLN A 96 -2.42 12.14 16.56
C GLN A 96 -1.85 10.80 16.06
N CYS A 97 -0.55 10.67 15.79
CA CYS A 97 0.13 9.42 15.39
C CYS A 97 0.83 8.76 16.61
N GLY A 98 1.11 9.52 17.69
CA GLY A 98 1.40 9.03 19.04
C GLY A 98 0.13 8.90 19.89
N GLY A 99 0.03 7.91 20.76
CA GLY A 99 -0.88 8.02 21.89
C GLY A 99 -0.22 8.98 22.86
N GLY A 100 -0.79 10.17 23.05
CA GLY A 100 -0.56 10.90 24.29
C GLY A 100 -1.38 10.21 25.38
N GLY A 101 -0.71 9.84 26.48
CA GLY A 101 -1.33 9.29 27.69
C GLY A 101 -1.55 7.79 27.67
#